data_AF-A0A538E345-F1
#
_entry.id   AF-A0A538E345-F1
#
_cell.length_a   1.000
_cell.length_b   1.000
_cell.length_c   1.000
_cell.angle_alpha   90.00
_cell.angle_beta   90.00
_cell.angle_gamma   90.00
#
_symmetry.space_group_name_H-M   'P 1'
#
loop_
_entity.id
_entity.type
_entity.pdbx_description
1 polymer ?
#
loop_
_entity_poly.entity_id
_entity_poly.type
_entity_poly.pdbx_seq_one_letter_code
_entity_poly.pdbx_strand_id
1 'polypeptide(L)'
;MDEPRESGAIEAIEFGSLEEASVALARLFKVNEANYVKTAQLQRALDSRIVIEQAKGVLAERLGVGVEDAFELLRTTARSNRLRLRDLAHEVIAAEETPAEILAVAGRHRAH
;
A
#
# COMPACT_ATOMS: atom_id res chain seq x y z
N MET A 1 -29.96 69.25 8.12
CA MET A 1 -28.60 69.13 7.56
C MET A 1 -28.12 67.76 7.98
N ASP A 2 -28.38 66.78 7.13
CA ASP A 2 -28.16 65.36 7.41
C ASP A 2 -27.19 64.87 6.33
N GLU A 3 -25.96 64.56 6.71
CA GLU A 3 -24.93 64.07 5.81
C GLU A 3 -25.17 62.56 5.58
N PRO A 4 -25.27 62.09 4.33
CA PRO A 4 -25.42 60.66 4.08
C PRO A 4 -24.09 60.00 4.42
N ARG A 5 -24.09 59.12 5.43
CA ARG A 5 -22.94 58.25 5.71
C ARG A 5 -22.77 57.31 4.52
N GLU A 6 -21.65 57.47 3.83
CA GLU A 6 -21.15 56.54 2.83
C GLU A 6 -21.17 55.12 3.41
N SER A 7 -22.11 54.32 2.92
CA SER A 7 -22.09 52.87 3.00
C SER A 7 -20.98 52.34 2.07
N GLY A 8 -19.74 52.79 2.32
CA GLY A 8 -18.55 52.37 1.61
C GLY A 8 -17.89 51.21 2.35
N ALA A 9 -17.55 50.17 1.60
CA ALA A 9 -16.66 49.10 2.00
C ALA A 9 -17.19 48.07 3.01
N ILE A 10 -18.25 47.34 2.63
CA ILE A 10 -17.99 45.89 2.54
C ILE A 10 -17.19 45.75 1.25
N GLU A 11 -15.88 45.90 1.36
CA GLU A 11 -14.93 45.61 0.28
C GLU A 11 -15.24 44.16 -0.09
N ALA A 12 -15.92 44.00 -1.22
CA ALA A 12 -16.27 42.71 -1.74
C ALA A 12 -14.98 41.91 -1.76
N ILE A 13 -14.96 40.78 -1.06
CA ILE A 13 -13.97 39.74 -1.33
C ILE A 13 -14.04 39.56 -2.84
N GLU A 14 -12.99 40.02 -3.53
CA GLU A 14 -12.92 40.00 -4.98
C GLU A 14 -12.93 38.52 -5.35
N PHE A 15 -14.12 37.98 -5.66
CA PHE A 15 -14.22 36.64 -6.18
C PHE A 15 -13.51 36.70 -7.52
N GLY A 16 -12.34 36.07 -7.58
CA GLY A 16 -11.57 35.90 -8.82
C GLY A 16 -12.48 35.45 -9.95
N SER A 17 -12.11 35.80 -11.18
CA SER A 17 -12.97 35.58 -12.35
C SER A 17 -13.45 34.13 -12.42
N LEU A 18 -14.61 33.89 -13.04
CA LEU A 18 -15.12 32.52 -13.24
C LEU A 18 -14.07 31.63 -13.94
N GLU A 19 -13.23 32.23 -14.79
CA GLU A 19 -12.12 31.56 -15.45
C GLU A 19 -10.99 31.18 -14.46
N GLU A 20 -10.60 32.10 -13.57
CA GLU A 20 -9.62 31.81 -12.51
C GLU A 20 -10.12 30.71 -11.57
N ALA A 21 -11.40 30.77 -11.16
CA ALA A 21 -12.02 29.74 -10.34
C ALA A 21 -12.03 28.38 -11.05
N SER A 22 -12.35 28.35 -12.35
CA SER A 22 -12.33 27.15 -13.18
C SER A 22 -10.93 26.54 -13.28
N VAL A 23 -9.92 27.36 -13.54
CA VAL A 23 -8.52 26.92 -13.61
C VAL A 23 -8.02 26.40 -12.26
N ALA A 24 -8.35 27.10 -11.15
CA ALA A 24 -7.98 26.68 -9.81
C ALA A 24 -8.62 25.33 -9.45
N LEU A 25 -9.92 25.16 -9.75
CA LEU A 25 -10.64 23.92 -9.49
C LEU A 25 -10.10 22.75 -10.32
N ALA A 26 -9.80 22.96 -11.61
CA ALA A 26 -9.18 21.95 -12.46
C ALA A 26 -7.81 21.49 -11.91
N ARG A 27 -6.99 22.43 -11.42
CA ARG A 27 -5.70 22.10 -10.77
C ARG A 27 -5.90 21.33 -9.48
N LEU A 28 -6.86 21.73 -8.63
CA LEU A 28 -7.18 21.02 -7.39
C LEU A 28 -7.64 19.59 -7.66
N PHE A 29 -8.53 19.38 -8.63
CA PHE A 29 -8.95 18.03 -9.01
C PHE A 29 -7.77 17.18 -9.48
N LYS A 30 -6.89 17.72 -10.33
CA LYS A 30 -5.71 17.00 -10.82
C LYS A 30 -4.78 16.58 -9.68
N VAL A 31 -4.54 17.48 -8.72
CA VAL A 31 -3.70 17.17 -7.54
C VAL A 31 -4.40 16.14 -6.65
N ASN A 32 -5.71 16.27 -6.45
CA ASN A 32 -6.48 15.34 -5.63
C ASN A 32 -6.49 13.92 -6.23
N GLU A 33 -6.71 13.79 -7.54
CA GLU A 33 -6.67 12.51 -8.24
C GLU A 33 -5.30 11.84 -8.11
N ALA A 34 -4.23 12.60 -8.34
CA ALA A 34 -2.86 12.08 -8.18
C ALA A 34 -2.59 11.62 -6.73
N ASN A 35 -3.05 12.40 -5.75
CA ASN A 35 -2.94 12.04 -4.34
C ASN A 35 -3.75 10.78 -4.01
N TYR A 36 -4.98 10.66 -4.51
CA TYR A 36 -5.83 9.50 -4.29
C TYR A 36 -5.18 8.22 -4.84
N VAL A 37 -4.68 8.26 -6.07
CA VAL A 37 -3.98 7.12 -6.69
C VAL A 37 -2.73 6.74 -5.88
N LYS A 38 -1.93 7.72 -5.46
CA LYS A 38 -0.72 7.48 -4.66
C LYS A 38 -1.06 6.85 -3.31
N THR A 39 -2.05 7.38 -2.60
CA THR A 39 -2.51 6.83 -1.33
C THR A 39 -2.99 5.39 -1.49
N ALA A 40 -3.77 5.10 -2.53
CA ALA A 40 -4.22 3.73 -2.81
C ALA A 40 -3.07 2.76 -3.12
N GLN A 41 -2.04 3.21 -3.84
CA GLN A 41 -0.84 2.39 -4.12
C GLN A 41 -0.04 2.12 -2.85
N LEU A 42 0.16 3.13 -2.00
CA LEU A 42 0.84 2.98 -0.71
C LEU A 42 0.09 2.03 0.22
N GLN A 43 -1.24 2.17 0.31
CA GLN A 43 -2.06 1.27 1.11
C GLN A 43 -1.90 -0.18 0.66
N ARG A 44 -2.00 -0.44 -0.67
CA ARG A 44 -1.77 -1.78 -1.21
C ARG A 44 -0.38 -2.33 -0.89
N ALA A 45 0.65 -1.48 -0.88
CA ALA A 45 2.00 -1.88 -0.52
C ALA A 45 2.12 -2.23 0.98
N LEU A 46 1.50 -1.45 1.86
CA LEU A 46 1.44 -1.71 3.30
C LEU A 46 0.71 -3.02 3.60
N ASP A 47 -0.47 -3.22 3.01
CA ASP A 47 -1.25 -4.45 3.18
C ASP A 47 -0.44 -5.68 2.75
N SER A 48 0.28 -5.57 1.62
CA SER A 48 1.12 -6.65 1.12
C SER A 48 2.31 -6.93 2.05
N ARG A 49 2.90 -5.90 2.67
CA ARG A 49 4.02 -6.06 3.59
C ARG A 49 3.60 -6.79 4.86
N ILE A 50 2.46 -6.44 5.44
CA ILE A 50 1.96 -7.07 6.67
C ILE A 50 1.79 -8.58 6.47
N VAL A 51 1.16 -8.99 5.37
CA VAL A 51 0.92 -10.40 5.05
C VAL A 51 2.25 -11.15 4.85
N ILE A 52 3.22 -10.56 4.16
CA ILE A 52 4.53 -11.20 3.95
C ILE A 52 5.30 -11.35 5.26
N GLU A 53 5.31 -10.33 6.12
CA GLU A 53 6.00 -10.39 7.42
C GLU A 53 5.36 -11.43 8.36
N GLN A 54 4.03 -11.53 8.36
CA GLN A 54 3.32 -12.58 9.11
C GLN A 54 3.69 -13.98 8.63
N ALA A 55 3.67 -14.21 7.31
CA ALA A 55 4.06 -15.50 6.74
C ALA A 55 5.52 -15.87 7.05
N LYS A 56 6.45 -14.89 7.02
CA LYS A 56 7.84 -15.10 7.45
C LYS A 56 7.91 -15.55 8.91
N GLY A 57 7.17 -14.91 9.81
CA GLY A 57 7.10 -15.28 11.23
C GLY A 57 6.60 -16.70 11.43
N VAL A 58 5.50 -17.07 10.76
CA VAL A 58 4.92 -18.42 10.80
C VAL A 58 5.93 -19.48 10.34
N LEU A 59 6.62 -19.24 9.21
CA LEU A 59 7.60 -20.19 8.69
C LEU A 59 8.86 -20.28 9.56
N ALA A 60 9.35 -19.15 10.08
CA ALA A 60 10.49 -19.11 10.97
C ALA A 60 10.23 -19.94 12.24
N GLU A 61 9.05 -19.79 12.83
CA GLU A 61 8.61 -20.58 13.97
C GLU A 61 8.48 -22.07 13.62
N ARG A 62 7.67 -22.41 12.61
CA ARG A 62 7.36 -23.81 12.26
C ARG A 62 8.58 -24.62 11.82
N LEU A 63 9.55 -23.97 11.16
CA LEU A 63 10.71 -24.65 10.58
C LEU A 63 11.99 -24.47 11.41
N GLY A 64 11.94 -23.67 12.48
CA GLY A 64 13.09 -23.34 13.32
C GLY A 64 14.22 -22.65 12.56
N VAL A 65 13.88 -21.74 11.63
CA VAL A 65 14.83 -21.02 10.76
C VAL A 65 14.82 -19.52 11.03
N GLY A 66 15.83 -18.81 10.53
CA GLY A 66 15.87 -17.35 10.58
C GLY A 66 14.75 -16.72 9.73
N VAL A 67 14.38 -15.48 10.06
CA VAL A 67 13.34 -14.72 9.35
C VAL A 67 13.73 -14.45 7.89
N GLU A 68 15.01 -14.17 7.62
CA GLU A 68 15.56 -14.06 6.26
C GLU A 68 15.48 -15.38 5.50
N ASP A 69 15.83 -16.52 6.12
CA ASP A 69 15.74 -17.83 5.48
C ASP A 69 14.29 -18.18 5.14
N ALA A 70 13.36 -17.90 6.06
CA ALA A 70 11.93 -18.06 5.83
C ALA A 70 11.44 -17.23 4.63
N PHE A 71 11.96 -16.00 4.46
CA PHE A 71 11.63 -15.17 3.30
C PHE A 71 12.17 -15.75 2.00
N GLU A 72 13.40 -16.25 1.99
CA GLU A 72 13.99 -16.89 0.82
C GLU A 72 13.25 -18.18 0.42
N LEU A 73 12.80 -18.97 1.41
CA LEU A 73 11.93 -20.12 1.16
C LEU A 73 10.61 -19.69 0.50
N LEU A 74 9.95 -18.67 1.05
CA LEU A 74 8.69 -18.14 0.51
C LEU A 74 8.88 -17.63 -0.94
N ARG A 75 9.95 -16.86 -1.18
CA ARG A 75 10.29 -16.28 -2.49
C ARG A 75 10.62 -17.36 -3.52
N THR A 76 11.45 -18.32 -3.14
CA THR A 76 11.86 -19.42 -4.01
C THR A 76 10.67 -20.30 -4.37
N THR A 77 9.82 -20.63 -3.40
CA THR A 77 8.59 -21.40 -3.62
C THR A 77 7.62 -20.66 -4.53
N ALA A 78 7.36 -19.37 -4.29
CA ALA A 78 6.47 -18.58 -5.15
C ALA A 78 6.98 -18.53 -6.59
N ARG A 79 8.29 -18.32 -6.77
CA ARG A 79 8.92 -18.28 -8.10
C ARG A 79 8.87 -19.63 -8.82
N SER A 80 9.19 -20.74 -8.14
CA SER A 80 9.17 -22.08 -8.77
C SER A 80 7.78 -22.51 -9.18
N ASN A 81 6.75 -22.06 -8.44
CA ASN A 81 5.35 -22.41 -8.68
C ASN A 81 4.58 -21.34 -9.49
N ARG A 82 5.24 -20.26 -9.93
CA ARG A 82 4.61 -19.12 -10.64
C ARG A 82 3.44 -18.48 -9.88
N LEU A 83 3.54 -18.46 -8.55
CA LEU A 83 2.56 -17.84 -7.66
C LEU A 83 2.94 -16.39 -7.35
N ARG A 84 1.94 -15.56 -7.05
CA ARG A 84 2.21 -14.25 -6.44
C ARG A 84 2.63 -14.49 -5.00
N LEU A 85 3.71 -13.83 -4.58
CA LEU A 85 4.28 -13.98 -3.24
C LEU A 85 3.24 -13.72 -2.14
N ARG A 86 2.37 -12.72 -2.33
CA ARG A 86 1.31 -12.38 -1.38
C ARG A 86 0.26 -13.50 -1.25
N ASP A 87 -0.08 -14.16 -2.34
CA ASP A 87 -1.10 -15.20 -2.34
C ASP A 87 -0.57 -16.46 -1.62
N LEU A 88 0.70 -16.82 -1.87
CA LEU A 88 1.39 -17.87 -1.10
C LEU A 88 1.54 -17.49 0.39
N ALA A 89 1.82 -16.22 0.70
CA ALA A 89 1.89 -15.75 2.08
C ALA A 89 0.55 -15.90 2.81
N HIS A 90 -0.57 -15.60 2.14
CA HIS A 90 -1.90 -15.85 2.70
C HIS A 90 -2.14 -17.34 2.96
N GLU A 91 -1.75 -18.21 2.03
CA GLU A 91 -1.85 -19.66 2.19
C GLU A 91 -1.08 -20.15 3.41
N VAL A 92 0.17 -19.70 3.57
CA VAL A 92 1.01 -20.02 4.74
C VAL A 92 0.37 -19.59 6.06
N ILE A 93 -0.21 -18.39 6.12
CA ILE A 93 -0.86 -17.88 7.33
C ILE A 93 -2.12 -18.70 7.67
N ALA A 94 -2.89 -19.10 6.66
CA ALA A 94 -4.15 -19.81 6.83
C ALA A 94 -3.98 -21.31 7.09
N ALA A 95 -2.89 -21.92 6.60
CA ALA A 95 -2.64 -23.35 6.74
C ALA A 95 -2.20 -23.69 8.17
N GLU A 96 -2.73 -24.79 8.72
CA GLU A 96 -2.30 -25.33 10.02
C GLU A 96 -0.87 -25.92 9.94
N GLU A 97 -0.58 -26.59 8.83
CA GLU A 97 0.74 -27.14 8.51
C GLU A 97 1.47 -26.30 7.44
N THR A 98 2.79 -26.43 7.37
CA THR A 98 3.58 -25.78 6.32
C THR A 98 3.31 -26.43 4.95
N PRO A 99 3.00 -25.66 3.89
CA PRO A 99 2.79 -26.20 2.54
C PRO A 99 3.93 -27.10 2.06
N ALA A 100 3.58 -28.21 1.40
CA ALA A 100 4.54 -29.25 1.01
C ALA A 100 5.62 -28.73 0.05
N GLU A 101 5.28 -27.77 -0.81
CA GLU A 101 6.19 -27.13 -1.75
C GLU A 101 7.29 -26.35 -1.01
N ILE A 102 6.96 -25.71 0.11
CA ILE A 102 7.92 -25.00 0.96
C ILE A 102 8.85 -25.99 1.64
N LEU A 103 8.32 -27.10 2.16
CA LEU A 103 9.13 -28.18 2.75
C LEU A 103 10.10 -28.78 1.71
N ALA A 104 9.63 -28.98 0.48
CA ALA A 104 10.46 -29.47 -0.62
C ALA A 104 11.60 -28.50 -0.96
N VAL A 105 11.36 -27.18 -0.95
CA VAL A 105 12.41 -26.17 -1.14
C VAL A 105 13.40 -26.17 0.04
N ALA A 106 12.90 -26.21 1.27
CA ALA A 106 13.74 -26.23 2.47
C ALA A 106 14.68 -27.45 2.52
N GLY A 107 14.19 -28.61 2.08
CA GLY A 107 15.01 -29.81 1.95
C GLY A 107 16.17 -29.66 0.96
N ARG A 108 15.96 -28.93 -0.16
CA ARG A 108 17.03 -28.65 -1.14
C ARG A 108 18.07 -27.67 -0.62
N HIS A 109 17.67 -26.68 0.18
CA HIS A 109 18.60 -25.71 0.78
C HIS A 109 19.53 -26.32 1.83
N ARG A 110 19.09 -27.36 2.55
CA ARG A 110 19.91 -28.05 3.57
C ARG A 110 20.87 -29.11 3.00
N ALA A 111 20.70 -29.48 1.73
CA ALA A 111 21.54 -30.47 1.05
C ALA A 111 22.80 -29.85 0.40
N HIS A 112 22.96 -28.53 0.49
CA HIS A 112 24.11 -27.76 0.02
C HIS A 112 24.87 -27.17 1.21
#